data_AF-A0A3N5PCV6-F1
#
_entry.id   AF-A0A3N5PCV6-F1
#
_cell.length_a   1.000
_cell.length_b   1.000
_cell.length_c   1.000
_cell.angle_alpha   90.00
_cell.angle_beta   90.00
_cell.angle_gamma   90.00
#
_symmetry.space_group_name_H-M   'P 1'
#
loop_
_entity.id
_entity.type
_entity.pdbx_description
1 polymer ?
#
loop_
_entity_poly.entity_id
_entity_poly.type
_entity_poly.pdbx_seq_one_letter_code
_entity_poly.pdbx_strand_id
1 'polypeptide(L)'
;WLPYLGETLDAGVATLLAEEGVMALRFAYGQEPQKVPGLELTGTSAPGPGYLNGPIDDIQLRSWGIQLVDGRMPGFAALIGAARTNQAAVELVRQLQMRNILIFLSGNVNGRSIIHQLMEEGVEMGYDTYIVPFGLDTVSTVYPMGFATRSALTFGGMKGGQARDILLYNKYRVFAFAVALGEVDDLKYATAAGAITYGFPVLADTVIPEIRPTGITPYEHVISMPWDDIEGANDAEKAARFVQRAIEVRGVKIKITEVPIPVPYGSAFEGERVRKSDMRVEFGGKYSRCFEYLRMVDMDAVEDHKIEILGPSFEDVPEEGAMDMAILVEVAGRKMQEDFEPVLERQIHYFVNGASGIQHIGQRDIAWIRISKAAVDKGFNLKHFGEIVYARLHADFGAIVDKVQVKIITDPALHAEWLDKARAAYNYRNQRLAAMTDEAVDEFYSCTLCQSFAPDHICVVSPERLGLCGAYNWLDCKASYQINPTGPNQPIKKGRALNEWTGVFDNV
;
A
#
# COMPACT_ATOMS: atom_id res chain seq x y z
N TRP A 1 0.64 -15.85 -42.72
CA TRP A 1 0.21 -15.73 -41.31
C TRP A 1 -0.96 -16.69 -41.13
N LEU A 2 -0.75 -17.79 -40.42
CA LEU A 2 -1.87 -18.64 -39.98
C LEU A 2 -2.52 -17.91 -38.80
N PRO A 3 -3.85 -17.91 -38.63
CA PRO A 3 -4.52 -17.29 -37.49
C PRO A 3 -4.33 -18.15 -36.23
N TYR A 4 -3.08 -18.26 -35.78
CA TYR A 4 -2.64 -19.06 -34.64
C TYR A 4 -1.86 -18.17 -33.68
N LEU A 5 -2.33 -18.08 -32.44
CA LEU A 5 -1.74 -17.19 -31.44
C LEU A 5 -0.31 -17.60 -31.06
N GLY A 6 0.06 -18.88 -31.21
CA GLY A 6 1.37 -19.39 -30.79
C GLY A 6 2.57 -18.67 -31.42
N GLU A 7 2.54 -18.41 -32.74
CA GLU A 7 3.65 -17.69 -33.40
C GLU A 7 3.79 -16.25 -32.86
N THR A 8 2.67 -15.59 -32.55
CA THR A 8 2.65 -14.26 -31.93
C THR A 8 3.26 -14.29 -30.54
N LEU A 9 2.96 -15.31 -29.73
CA LEU A 9 3.50 -15.45 -28.38
C LEU A 9 5.00 -15.77 -28.40
N ASP A 10 5.44 -16.66 -29.30
CA ASP A 10 6.86 -16.99 -29.46
C ASP A 10 7.67 -15.74 -29.89
N ALA A 11 7.11 -14.95 -30.81
CA ALA A 11 7.69 -13.66 -31.18
C ALA A 11 7.73 -12.69 -30.00
N GLY A 12 6.66 -12.62 -29.20
CA GLY A 12 6.61 -11.80 -27.99
C GLY A 12 7.66 -12.20 -26.93
N VAL A 13 7.85 -13.51 -26.71
CA VAL A 13 8.91 -14.02 -25.81
C VAL A 13 10.30 -13.67 -26.35
N ALA A 14 10.52 -13.82 -27.66
CA ALA A 14 11.77 -13.42 -28.29
C ALA A 14 12.04 -11.92 -28.12
N THR A 15 11.00 -11.08 -28.23
CA THR A 15 11.10 -9.64 -27.96
C THR A 15 11.49 -9.38 -26.51
N LEU A 16 10.84 -9.99 -25.52
CA LEU A 16 11.21 -9.78 -24.10
C LEU A 16 12.68 -10.17 -23.83
N LEU A 17 13.15 -11.27 -24.40
CA LEU A 17 14.56 -11.68 -24.27
C LEU A 17 15.52 -10.71 -24.95
N ALA A 18 15.14 -10.17 -26.12
CA ALA A 18 15.93 -9.17 -26.81
C ALA A 18 15.97 -7.84 -26.04
N GLU A 19 14.83 -7.40 -25.50
CA GLU A 19 14.74 -6.21 -24.65
C GLU A 19 15.60 -6.36 -23.39
N GLU A 20 15.54 -7.50 -22.70
CA GLU A 20 16.38 -7.79 -21.53
C GLU A 20 17.88 -7.71 -21.90
N GLY A 21 18.27 -8.27 -23.04
CA GLY A 21 19.62 -8.17 -23.57
C GLY A 21 20.04 -6.73 -23.87
N VAL A 22 19.15 -5.93 -24.47
CA VAL A 22 19.38 -4.51 -24.74
C VAL A 22 19.55 -3.73 -23.43
N MET A 23 18.67 -3.93 -22.46
CA MET A 23 18.76 -3.24 -21.16
C MET A 23 20.04 -3.63 -20.41
N ALA A 24 20.44 -4.90 -20.44
CA ALA A 24 21.70 -5.35 -19.85
C ALA A 24 22.93 -4.68 -20.49
N LEU A 25 22.95 -4.52 -21.82
CA LEU A 25 24.01 -3.79 -22.52
C LEU A 25 24.01 -2.31 -22.14
N ARG A 26 22.84 -1.67 -22.07
CA ARG A 26 22.72 -0.28 -21.65
C ARG A 26 23.22 -0.06 -20.22
N PHE A 27 22.95 -0.99 -19.30
CA PHE A 27 23.54 -1.00 -17.96
C PHE A 27 25.07 -1.07 -18.00
N ALA A 28 25.62 -2.00 -18.78
CA ALA A 28 27.07 -2.16 -18.92
C ALA A 28 27.74 -0.90 -19.48
N TYR A 29 27.02 -0.14 -20.33
CA TYR A 29 27.48 1.14 -20.86
C TYR A 29 27.12 2.37 -20.02
N GLY A 30 26.50 2.19 -18.85
CA GLY A 30 26.11 3.29 -17.96
C GLY A 30 25.00 4.20 -18.52
N GLN A 31 24.19 3.68 -19.44
CA GLN A 31 23.03 4.36 -20.02
C GLN A 31 21.75 4.14 -19.21
N GLU A 32 21.75 3.14 -18.33
CA GLU A 32 20.66 2.81 -17.41
C GLU A 32 21.14 2.85 -15.95
N PRO A 33 20.29 3.28 -14.99
CA PRO A 33 18.95 3.82 -15.22
C PRO A 33 18.99 5.16 -15.97
N GLN A 34 17.97 5.44 -16.78
CA GLN A 34 17.92 6.69 -17.55
C GLN A 34 17.83 7.91 -16.63
N LYS A 35 18.32 9.06 -17.12
CA LYS A 35 18.28 10.32 -16.38
C LYS A 35 17.07 11.16 -16.76
N VAL A 36 16.37 11.68 -15.77
CA VAL A 36 15.28 12.64 -15.91
C VAL A 36 15.54 13.81 -14.95
N PRO A 37 15.99 14.97 -15.47
CA PRO A 37 16.28 16.13 -14.63
C PRO A 37 15.07 16.55 -13.78
N GLY A 38 15.30 16.82 -12.50
CA GLY A 38 14.25 17.25 -11.55
C GLY A 38 13.41 16.12 -10.97
N LEU A 39 13.66 14.85 -11.34
CA LEU A 39 12.98 13.72 -10.72
C LEU A 39 13.54 13.40 -9.34
N GLU A 40 12.66 13.38 -8.34
CA GLU A 40 12.94 12.91 -6.99
C GLU A 40 12.02 11.73 -6.69
N LEU A 41 12.61 10.61 -6.24
CA LEU A 41 11.89 9.38 -5.92
C LEU A 41 11.91 9.08 -4.43
N THR A 42 10.78 8.62 -3.89
CA THR A 42 10.64 8.19 -2.49
C THR A 42 10.79 6.68 -2.34
N GLY A 43 11.90 6.23 -1.77
CA GLY A 43 12.24 4.81 -1.74
C GLY A 43 12.55 4.32 -3.16
N THR A 44 13.82 4.06 -3.47
CA THR A 44 14.20 3.66 -4.84
C THR A 44 15.52 2.91 -4.82
N SER A 45 15.73 2.07 -5.84
CA SER A 45 17.04 1.49 -6.16
C SER A 45 17.86 2.37 -7.11
N ALA A 46 17.38 3.58 -7.44
CA ALA A 46 18.08 4.50 -8.32
C ALA A 46 19.45 4.93 -7.73
N PRO A 47 20.47 5.16 -8.57
CA PRO A 47 21.81 5.59 -8.11
C PRO A 47 21.84 6.93 -7.38
N GLY A 48 20.82 7.76 -7.56
CA GLY A 48 20.69 9.06 -6.92
C GLY A 48 19.57 9.92 -7.53
N PRO A 49 19.44 11.18 -7.10
CA PRO A 49 18.45 12.11 -7.63
C PRO A 49 18.58 12.32 -9.15
N GLY A 50 17.46 12.50 -9.84
CA GLY A 50 17.40 12.69 -11.28
C GLY A 50 17.61 11.43 -12.12
N TYR A 51 17.63 10.24 -11.51
CA TYR A 51 17.59 8.96 -12.20
C TYR A 51 16.21 8.33 -12.07
N LEU A 52 15.78 7.65 -13.14
CA LEU A 52 14.68 6.69 -13.05
C LEU A 52 15.07 5.50 -12.17
N ASN A 53 14.09 4.70 -11.78
CA ASN A 53 14.33 3.59 -10.86
C ASN A 53 15.24 2.50 -11.47
N GLY A 54 15.07 2.20 -12.77
CA GLY A 54 15.62 1.00 -13.36
C GLY A 54 15.03 -0.28 -12.73
N PRO A 55 15.69 -1.43 -12.85
CA PRO A 55 15.19 -2.70 -12.33
C PRO A 55 15.08 -2.62 -10.80
N ILE A 56 13.94 -3.07 -10.29
CA ILE A 56 13.72 -3.20 -8.84
C ILE A 56 14.74 -4.20 -8.30
N ASP A 57 15.44 -3.88 -7.21
CA ASP A 57 16.37 -4.80 -6.57
C ASP A 57 15.65 -5.94 -5.81
N ASP A 58 16.41 -6.99 -5.47
CA ASP A 58 15.85 -8.16 -4.81
C ASP A 58 15.43 -7.91 -3.34
N ILE A 59 15.94 -6.84 -2.71
CA ILE A 59 15.56 -6.46 -1.34
C ILE A 59 14.14 -5.90 -1.37
N GLN A 60 13.87 -4.96 -2.27
CA GLN A 60 12.54 -4.39 -2.45
C GLN A 60 11.54 -5.43 -2.96
N LEU A 61 11.94 -6.32 -3.87
CA LEU A 61 11.09 -7.44 -4.29
C LEU A 61 10.61 -8.26 -3.08
N ARG A 62 11.51 -8.60 -2.13
CA ARG A 62 11.15 -9.34 -0.92
C ARG A 62 10.23 -8.56 0.00
N SER A 63 10.42 -7.24 0.13
CA SER A 63 9.54 -6.36 0.89
C SER A 63 8.08 -6.48 0.44
N TRP A 64 7.83 -6.32 -0.87
CA TRP A 64 6.48 -6.41 -1.42
C TRP A 64 5.97 -7.85 -1.56
N GLY A 65 6.87 -8.83 -1.61
CA GLY A 65 6.54 -10.25 -1.68
C GLY A 65 5.52 -10.71 -0.65
N ILE A 66 5.64 -10.20 0.58
CA ILE A 66 4.71 -10.53 1.67
C ILE A 66 3.31 -10.02 1.35
N GLN A 67 3.20 -8.80 0.84
CA GLN A 67 1.93 -8.18 0.46
C GLN A 67 1.29 -8.83 -0.76
N LEU A 68 2.12 -9.31 -1.70
CA LEU A 68 1.67 -10.10 -2.85
C LEU A 68 1.10 -11.46 -2.41
N VAL A 69 1.71 -12.10 -1.40
CA VAL A 69 1.29 -13.42 -0.91
C VAL A 69 0.05 -13.34 -0.01
N ASP A 70 -0.03 -12.33 0.86
CA ASP A 70 -1.17 -12.13 1.76
C ASP A 70 -2.37 -11.42 1.09
N GLY A 71 -2.18 -10.90 -0.13
CA GLY A 71 -3.22 -10.30 -0.96
C GLY A 71 -3.49 -8.82 -0.70
N ARG A 72 -2.74 -8.16 0.19
CA ARG A 72 -2.81 -6.69 0.39
C ARG A 72 -2.40 -5.92 -0.85
N MET A 73 -1.46 -6.46 -1.63
CA MET A 73 -1.08 -5.99 -2.96
C MET A 73 -1.49 -7.08 -3.97
N PRO A 74 -2.61 -6.94 -4.70
CA PRO A 74 -3.09 -8.01 -5.57
C PRO A 74 -2.14 -8.28 -6.77
N GLY A 75 -1.41 -7.27 -7.23
CA GLY A 75 -0.55 -7.38 -8.39
C GLY A 75 -0.05 -6.01 -8.83
N PHE A 76 0.23 -5.87 -10.14
CA PHE A 76 0.73 -4.62 -10.70
C PHE A 76 0.06 -4.22 -12.02
N ALA A 77 0.04 -2.93 -12.32
CA ALA A 77 -0.38 -2.40 -13.60
C ALA A 77 0.81 -1.72 -14.29
N ALA A 78 1.11 -2.11 -15.53
CA ALA A 78 2.11 -1.44 -16.36
C ALA A 78 1.44 -0.37 -17.22
N LEU A 79 1.66 0.91 -16.93
CA LEU A 79 1.19 2.04 -17.72
C LEU A 79 2.30 2.42 -18.72
N ILE A 80 2.04 2.23 -20.02
CA ILE A 80 3.05 2.29 -21.08
C ILE A 80 2.69 3.40 -22.07
N GLY A 81 3.49 4.46 -22.13
CA GLY A 81 3.30 5.58 -23.06
C GLY A 81 2.91 6.88 -22.37
N ALA A 82 1.94 7.61 -22.92
CA ALA A 82 1.46 8.86 -22.37
C ALA A 82 -0.07 8.94 -22.43
N ALA A 83 -0.69 9.31 -21.31
CA ALA A 83 -2.13 9.52 -21.25
C ALA A 83 -2.51 10.77 -22.06
N ARG A 84 -3.77 10.84 -22.50
CA ARG A 84 -4.31 11.97 -23.27
C ARG A 84 -4.07 13.33 -22.62
N THR A 85 -4.24 13.43 -21.31
CA THR A 85 -4.05 14.65 -20.51
C THR A 85 -3.34 14.35 -19.18
N ASN A 86 -2.74 15.37 -18.56
CA ASN A 86 -2.14 15.21 -17.23
C ASN A 86 -3.18 14.81 -16.17
N GLN A 87 -4.39 15.38 -16.25
CA GLN A 87 -5.50 15.01 -15.37
C GLN A 87 -5.84 13.51 -15.50
N ALA A 88 -5.91 12.98 -16.72
CA ALA A 88 -6.10 11.56 -16.96
C ALA A 88 -4.96 10.73 -16.35
N ALA A 89 -3.70 11.13 -16.56
CA ALA A 89 -2.53 10.43 -16.00
C ALA A 89 -2.59 10.29 -14.48
N VAL A 90 -2.88 11.40 -13.78
CA VAL A 90 -3.03 11.40 -12.32
C VAL A 90 -4.17 10.47 -11.90
N GLU A 91 -5.32 10.57 -12.55
CA GLU A 91 -6.49 9.77 -12.17
C GLU A 91 -6.27 8.27 -12.40
N LEU A 92 -5.64 7.87 -13.52
CA LEU A 92 -5.27 6.47 -13.78
C LEU A 92 -4.45 5.90 -12.61
N VAL A 93 -3.45 6.66 -12.15
CA VAL A 93 -2.57 6.27 -11.05
C VAL A 93 -3.33 6.23 -9.73
N ARG A 94 -4.14 7.25 -9.40
CA ARG A 94 -4.91 7.28 -8.14
C ARG A 94 -5.90 6.13 -8.05
N GLN A 95 -6.58 5.79 -9.14
CA GLN A 95 -7.53 4.67 -9.18
C GLN A 95 -6.84 3.32 -8.93
N LEU A 96 -5.61 3.14 -9.41
CA LEU A 96 -4.79 1.97 -9.13
C LEU A 96 -4.27 1.95 -7.68
N GLN A 97 -3.82 3.09 -7.15
CA GLN A 97 -3.36 3.23 -5.76
C GLN A 97 -4.45 2.95 -4.73
N MET A 98 -5.67 3.48 -4.93
CA MET A 98 -6.84 3.22 -4.06
C MET A 98 -7.20 1.73 -3.95
N ARG A 99 -6.68 0.94 -4.89
CA ARG A 99 -6.89 -0.49 -5.02
C ARG A 99 -5.64 -1.29 -4.64
N ASN A 100 -4.63 -0.62 -4.09
CA ASN A 100 -3.33 -1.16 -3.68
C ASN A 100 -2.59 -1.90 -4.81
N ILE A 101 -2.84 -1.53 -6.07
CA ILE A 101 -2.15 -2.11 -7.23
C ILE A 101 -0.82 -1.39 -7.40
N LEU A 102 0.27 -2.14 -7.50
CA LEU A 102 1.60 -1.60 -7.77
C LEU A 102 1.67 -1.05 -9.21
N ILE A 103 2.26 0.12 -9.42
CA ILE A 103 2.17 0.83 -10.70
C ILE A 103 3.56 0.95 -11.29
N PHE A 104 3.69 0.49 -12.53
CA PHE A 104 4.94 0.50 -13.28
C PHE A 104 4.81 1.41 -14.48
N LEU A 105 5.65 2.43 -14.56
CA LEU A 105 5.57 3.44 -15.61
C LEU A 105 6.72 3.25 -16.60
N SER A 106 6.41 3.11 -17.88
CA SER A 106 7.40 3.03 -18.95
C SER A 106 6.91 3.67 -20.24
N GLY A 107 7.78 3.78 -21.24
CA GLY A 107 7.39 4.19 -22.58
C GLY A 107 7.11 5.67 -22.78
N ASN A 108 6.94 6.02 -24.04
CA ASN A 108 6.54 7.36 -24.49
C ASN A 108 5.65 7.27 -25.73
N VAL A 109 5.07 8.41 -26.09
CA VAL A 109 4.43 8.70 -27.37
C VAL A 109 5.00 10.03 -27.83
N ASN A 110 5.70 10.02 -28.96
CA ASN A 110 6.34 11.22 -29.53
C ASN A 110 7.23 11.98 -28.52
N GLY A 111 7.98 11.25 -27.69
CA GLY A 111 8.87 11.81 -26.67
C GLY A 111 8.19 12.22 -25.36
N ARG A 112 6.85 12.15 -25.27
CA ARG A 112 6.09 12.42 -24.05
C ARG A 112 5.79 11.12 -23.32
N SER A 113 5.93 11.10 -22.00
CA SER A 113 5.71 9.91 -21.15
C SER A 113 4.78 10.27 -20.00
N ILE A 114 4.03 9.30 -19.49
CA ILE A 114 3.23 9.44 -18.27
C ILE A 114 4.07 9.90 -17.07
N ILE A 115 5.36 9.52 -17.02
CA ILE A 115 6.30 9.98 -15.99
C ILE A 115 6.38 11.51 -15.99
N HIS A 116 6.51 12.13 -17.16
CA HIS A 116 6.55 13.59 -17.27
C HIS A 116 5.23 14.24 -16.85
N GLN A 117 4.09 13.60 -17.16
CA GLN A 117 2.76 14.10 -16.78
C GLN A 117 2.59 14.13 -15.26
N LEU A 118 3.02 13.07 -14.57
CA LEU A 118 2.94 12.97 -13.11
C LEU A 118 3.91 13.93 -12.42
N MET A 119 5.10 14.15 -12.97
CA MET A 119 6.05 15.15 -12.46
C MET A 119 5.48 16.57 -12.52
N GLU A 120 4.84 16.95 -13.62
CA GLU A 120 4.24 18.28 -13.78
C GLU A 120 3.09 18.54 -12.79
N GLU A 121 2.35 17.51 -12.43
CA GLU A 121 1.27 17.57 -11.44
C GLU A 121 1.77 17.38 -9.99
N GLY A 122 3.09 17.28 -9.79
CA GLY A 122 3.69 17.15 -8.46
C GLY A 122 3.33 15.85 -7.74
N VAL A 123 3.05 14.77 -8.49
CA VAL A 123 2.78 13.45 -7.90
C VAL A 123 4.08 12.83 -7.41
N GLU A 124 4.12 12.52 -6.12
CA GLU A 124 5.25 11.81 -5.49
C GLU A 124 5.33 10.36 -6.00
N MET A 125 6.48 9.97 -6.54
CA MET A 125 6.71 8.66 -7.15
C MET A 125 7.83 7.92 -6.42
N GLY A 126 7.73 6.60 -6.36
CA GLY A 126 8.75 5.71 -5.80
C GLY A 126 8.13 4.49 -5.13
N TYR A 127 8.95 3.76 -4.37
CA TYR A 127 8.53 2.56 -3.66
C TYR A 127 7.53 2.86 -2.54
N ASP A 128 7.66 4.02 -1.89
CA ASP A 128 6.78 4.41 -0.78
C ASP A 128 5.34 4.71 -1.25
N THR A 129 5.17 5.09 -2.52
CA THR A 129 3.86 5.43 -3.12
C THR A 129 3.35 4.37 -4.10
N TYR A 130 4.07 3.27 -4.29
CA TYR A 130 3.79 2.21 -5.28
C TYR A 130 3.79 2.68 -6.74
N ILE A 131 4.44 3.81 -7.05
CA ILE A 131 4.56 4.33 -8.41
C ILE A 131 6.01 4.26 -8.83
N VAL A 132 6.38 3.21 -9.59
CA VAL A 132 7.78 2.96 -9.99
C VAL A 132 8.02 3.42 -11.43
N PRO A 133 8.79 4.50 -11.66
CA PRO A 133 9.13 4.95 -12.98
C PRO A 133 10.37 4.20 -13.50
N PHE A 134 10.15 3.32 -14.48
CA PHE A 134 11.16 2.42 -15.00
C PHE A 134 12.03 3.02 -16.09
N GLY A 135 11.41 3.69 -17.07
CA GLY A 135 12.08 4.13 -18.29
C GLY A 135 11.21 5.03 -19.16
N LEU A 136 11.83 5.86 -20.00
CA LEU A 136 11.09 6.67 -20.97
C LEU A 136 10.79 5.94 -22.28
N ASP A 137 11.28 4.72 -22.48
CA ASP A 137 11.06 3.94 -23.70
C ASP A 137 10.32 2.63 -23.44
N THR A 138 9.82 2.04 -24.53
CA THR A 138 9.05 0.80 -24.49
C THR A 138 9.92 -0.37 -24.03
N VAL A 139 11.21 -0.39 -24.37
CA VAL A 139 12.16 -1.46 -23.98
C VAL A 139 12.23 -1.62 -22.45
N SER A 140 12.12 -0.51 -21.72
CA SER A 140 12.11 -0.51 -20.25
C SER A 140 10.91 -1.25 -19.63
N THR A 141 9.88 -1.59 -20.43
CA THR A 141 8.73 -2.42 -20.04
C THR A 141 9.13 -3.88 -19.78
N VAL A 142 10.36 -4.28 -20.11
CA VAL A 142 10.89 -5.59 -19.72
C VAL A 142 11.10 -5.71 -18.20
N TYR A 143 11.38 -4.62 -17.48
CA TYR A 143 11.57 -4.66 -16.02
C TYR A 143 10.34 -5.17 -15.24
N PRO A 144 9.09 -4.76 -15.57
CA PRO A 144 7.87 -5.42 -15.07
C PRO A 144 7.86 -6.95 -15.25
N MET A 145 8.29 -7.46 -16.40
CA MET A 145 8.32 -8.90 -16.68
C MET A 145 9.44 -9.60 -15.88
N GLY A 146 10.58 -8.92 -15.70
CA GLY A 146 11.64 -9.36 -14.80
C GLY A 146 11.19 -9.42 -13.34
N PHE A 147 10.36 -8.47 -12.89
CA PHE A 147 9.75 -8.49 -11.56
C PHE A 147 8.78 -9.67 -11.38
N ALA A 148 7.91 -9.91 -12.37
CA ALA A 148 6.99 -11.05 -12.39
C ALA A 148 7.73 -12.39 -12.36
N THR A 149 8.77 -12.54 -13.18
CA THR A 149 9.62 -13.73 -13.22
C THR A 149 10.30 -13.97 -11.86
N ARG A 150 10.93 -12.94 -11.28
CA ARG A 150 11.59 -13.07 -9.98
C ARG A 150 10.62 -13.32 -8.82
N SER A 151 9.37 -12.89 -8.94
CA SER A 151 8.31 -13.25 -7.97
C SER A 151 8.05 -14.76 -7.95
N ALA A 152 8.01 -15.41 -9.12
CA ALA A 152 7.88 -16.87 -9.20
C ALA A 152 9.10 -17.61 -8.64
N LEU A 153 10.32 -17.10 -8.92
CA LEU A 153 11.56 -17.70 -8.43
C LEU A 153 11.68 -17.57 -6.90
N THR A 154 11.36 -16.40 -6.36
CA THR A 154 11.55 -16.09 -4.93
C THR A 154 10.43 -16.66 -4.06
N PHE A 155 9.16 -16.45 -4.44
CA PHE A 155 8.01 -16.82 -3.60
C PHE A 155 7.34 -18.12 -4.04
N GLY A 156 7.38 -18.42 -5.34
CA GLY A 156 6.88 -19.68 -5.89
C GLY A 156 7.86 -20.86 -5.73
N GLY A 157 9.13 -20.59 -5.45
CA GLY A 157 10.17 -21.61 -5.30
C GLY A 157 10.57 -22.29 -6.61
N MET A 158 10.19 -21.72 -7.76
CA MET A 158 10.60 -22.22 -9.08
C MET A 158 12.10 -21.99 -9.31
N LYS A 159 12.69 -22.82 -10.16
CA LYS A 159 14.10 -22.71 -10.57
C LYS A 159 14.22 -22.22 -12.02
N GLY A 160 15.37 -21.61 -12.32
CA GLY A 160 15.73 -21.23 -13.70
C GLY A 160 15.60 -22.42 -14.66
N GLY A 161 15.04 -22.19 -15.84
CA GLY A 161 14.74 -23.22 -16.85
C GLY A 161 13.34 -23.82 -16.75
N GLN A 162 12.60 -23.60 -15.65
CA GLN A 162 11.20 -24.05 -15.49
C GLN A 162 10.21 -23.05 -16.11
N ALA A 163 10.39 -22.72 -17.39
CA ALA A 163 9.67 -21.64 -18.06
C ALA A 163 8.14 -21.79 -17.96
N ARG A 164 7.61 -22.99 -18.21
CA ARG A 164 6.17 -23.26 -18.11
C ARG A 164 5.61 -23.00 -16.71
N ASP A 165 6.30 -23.45 -15.68
CA ASP A 165 5.84 -23.32 -14.29
C ASP A 165 5.91 -21.86 -13.81
N ILE A 166 6.93 -21.11 -14.26
CA ILE A 166 7.04 -19.67 -14.01
C ILE A 166 5.88 -18.90 -14.65
N LEU A 167 5.52 -19.22 -15.90
CA LEU A 167 4.39 -18.57 -16.58
C LEU A 167 3.05 -18.92 -15.93
N LEU A 168 2.86 -20.20 -15.54
CA LEU A 168 1.66 -20.62 -14.82
C LEU A 168 1.56 -19.98 -13.44
N TYR A 169 2.67 -19.84 -12.70
CA TYR A 169 2.69 -19.10 -11.44
C TYR A 169 2.18 -17.67 -11.64
N ASN A 170 2.75 -16.95 -12.60
CA ASN A 170 2.37 -15.57 -12.87
C ASN A 170 0.90 -15.43 -13.28
N LYS A 171 0.41 -16.31 -14.15
CA LYS A 171 -1.00 -16.35 -14.54
C LYS A 171 -1.95 -16.42 -13.35
N TYR A 172 -1.64 -17.24 -12.33
CA TYR A 172 -2.56 -17.53 -11.23
C TYR A 172 -2.28 -16.75 -9.93
N ARG A 173 -1.07 -16.21 -9.75
CA ARG A 173 -0.63 -15.60 -8.48
C ARG A 173 -0.29 -14.12 -8.60
N VAL A 174 0.06 -13.64 -9.79
CA VAL A 174 0.41 -12.23 -10.01
C VAL A 174 -0.69 -11.60 -10.85
N PHE A 175 -1.58 -10.84 -10.22
CA PHE A 175 -2.70 -10.20 -10.92
C PHE A 175 -2.28 -8.94 -11.68
N ALA A 176 -1.43 -9.13 -12.70
CA ALA A 176 -0.90 -8.03 -13.50
C ALA A 176 -1.60 -7.85 -14.84
N PHE A 177 -1.62 -6.60 -15.30
CA PHE A 177 -2.15 -6.18 -16.60
C PHE A 177 -1.37 -4.98 -17.15
N ALA A 178 -1.41 -4.79 -18.47
CA ALA A 178 -0.79 -3.66 -19.13
C ALA A 178 -1.86 -2.70 -19.68
N VAL A 179 -1.54 -1.41 -19.62
CA VAL A 179 -2.33 -0.31 -20.15
C VAL A 179 -1.45 0.46 -21.11
N ALA A 180 -1.70 0.31 -22.41
CA ALA A 180 -1.04 1.05 -23.46
C ALA A 180 -1.76 2.40 -23.64
N LEU A 181 -1.01 3.48 -23.50
CA LEU A 181 -1.50 4.86 -23.54
C LEU A 181 -0.94 5.58 -24.77
N GLY A 182 -1.85 6.11 -25.59
CA GLY A 182 -1.59 6.74 -26.87
C GLY A 182 -1.20 5.75 -27.98
N GLU A 183 -0.44 6.24 -28.97
CA GLU A 183 -0.08 5.45 -30.15
C GLU A 183 0.67 4.16 -29.78
N VAL A 184 0.19 3.03 -30.32
CA VAL A 184 0.78 1.70 -30.16
C VAL A 184 1.67 1.41 -31.37
N ASP A 185 2.98 1.61 -31.22
CA ASP A 185 3.98 1.28 -32.23
C ASP A 185 4.30 -0.22 -32.28
N ASP A 186 5.04 -0.65 -33.30
CA ASP A 186 5.41 -2.06 -33.53
C ASP A 186 6.15 -2.67 -32.33
N LEU A 187 6.95 -1.88 -31.62
CA LEU A 187 7.68 -2.35 -30.46
C LEU A 187 6.70 -2.62 -29.30
N LYS A 188 5.76 -1.70 -29.03
CA LYS A 188 4.70 -1.91 -28.03
C LYS A 188 3.85 -3.14 -28.34
N TYR A 189 3.50 -3.37 -29.61
CA TYR A 189 2.80 -4.60 -30.02
C TYR A 189 3.62 -5.86 -29.69
N ALA A 190 4.91 -5.84 -30.01
CA ALA A 190 5.78 -6.99 -29.77
C ALA A 190 6.00 -7.26 -28.28
N THR A 191 6.22 -6.23 -27.46
CA THR A 191 6.34 -6.35 -26.00
C THR A 191 5.04 -6.86 -25.37
N ALA A 192 3.89 -6.33 -25.82
CA ALA A 192 2.57 -6.75 -25.36
C ALA A 192 2.31 -8.24 -25.63
N ALA A 193 2.72 -8.75 -26.79
CA ALA A 193 2.62 -10.19 -27.09
C ALA A 193 3.41 -11.05 -26.08
N GLY A 194 4.54 -10.55 -25.58
CA GLY A 194 5.29 -11.18 -24.50
C GLY A 194 4.50 -11.20 -23.18
N ALA A 195 3.89 -10.07 -22.80
CA ALA A 195 3.07 -9.97 -21.59
C ALA A 195 1.88 -10.94 -21.60
N ILE A 196 1.24 -11.15 -22.75
CA ILE A 196 0.15 -12.12 -22.91
C ILE A 196 0.60 -13.53 -22.51
N THR A 197 1.86 -13.91 -22.78
CA THR A 197 2.41 -15.22 -22.44
C THR A 197 2.46 -15.46 -20.92
N TYR A 198 2.60 -14.41 -20.12
CA TYR A 198 2.51 -14.47 -18.64
C TYR A 198 1.07 -14.55 -18.13
N GLY A 199 0.07 -14.47 -19.02
CA GLY A 199 -1.34 -14.37 -18.67
C GLY A 199 -1.76 -12.96 -18.26
N PHE A 200 -1.01 -11.93 -18.69
CA PHE A 200 -1.33 -10.54 -18.43
C PHE A 200 -2.09 -9.94 -19.63
N PRO A 201 -3.33 -9.47 -19.46
CA PRO A 201 -4.08 -8.84 -20.54
C PRO A 201 -3.57 -7.42 -20.78
N VAL A 202 -3.86 -6.92 -21.97
CA VAL A 202 -3.45 -5.59 -22.43
C VAL A 202 -4.69 -4.79 -22.83
N LEU A 203 -4.80 -3.57 -22.33
CA LEU A 203 -5.83 -2.62 -22.73
C LEU A 203 -5.15 -1.43 -23.39
N ALA A 204 -5.70 -0.97 -24.51
CA ALA A 204 -5.23 0.22 -25.20
C ALA A 204 -6.32 1.28 -25.27
N ASP A 205 -5.94 2.54 -25.05
CA ASP A 205 -6.82 3.72 -25.17
C ASP A 205 -6.95 4.23 -26.62
N THR A 206 -6.43 3.47 -27.58
CA THR A 206 -6.49 3.75 -29.02
C THR A 206 -7.13 2.58 -29.78
N VAL A 207 -7.52 2.84 -31.03
CA VAL A 207 -8.10 1.83 -31.92
C VAL A 207 -7.00 0.86 -32.38
N ILE A 208 -7.04 -0.37 -31.88
CA ILE A 208 -6.09 -1.43 -32.24
C ILE A 208 -6.83 -2.76 -32.50
N PRO A 209 -6.20 -3.72 -33.21
CA PRO A 209 -6.76 -5.07 -33.33
C PRO A 209 -6.91 -5.75 -31.96
N GLU A 210 -8.08 -6.31 -31.69
CA GLU A 210 -8.37 -7.01 -30.44
C GLU A 210 -8.05 -8.51 -30.52
N ILE A 211 -7.70 -9.10 -29.36
CA ILE A 211 -7.53 -10.54 -29.18
C ILE A 211 -8.48 -10.95 -28.05
N ARG A 212 -9.75 -11.17 -28.42
CA ARG A 212 -10.84 -11.56 -27.51
C ARG A 212 -10.91 -13.03 -27.08
N PRO A 213 -10.35 -14.02 -27.81
CA PRO A 213 -10.35 -15.40 -27.33
C PRO A 213 -9.76 -15.49 -25.92
N THR A 214 -10.18 -16.49 -25.14
CA THR A 214 -9.65 -16.70 -23.78
C THR A 214 -8.71 -17.90 -23.76
N GLY A 215 -8.01 -18.13 -22.64
CA GLY A 215 -7.29 -19.38 -22.39
C GLY A 215 -5.91 -19.17 -21.79
N ILE A 216 -5.18 -18.12 -22.21
CA ILE A 216 -3.91 -17.73 -21.58
C ILE A 216 -4.18 -16.72 -20.48
N THR A 217 -4.84 -15.61 -20.80
CA THR A 217 -5.48 -14.73 -19.81
C THR A 217 -6.80 -15.34 -19.32
N PRO A 218 -7.32 -14.88 -18.16
CA PRO A 218 -8.62 -15.34 -17.65
C PRO A 218 -9.80 -14.98 -18.56
N TYR A 219 -9.80 -13.76 -19.11
CA TYR A 219 -10.79 -13.26 -20.07
C TYR A 219 -10.10 -12.92 -21.39
N GLU A 220 -10.37 -11.75 -21.98
CA GLU A 220 -9.74 -11.32 -23.23
C GLU A 220 -8.23 -11.06 -23.05
N HIS A 221 -7.42 -11.27 -24.10
CA HIS A 221 -5.98 -10.97 -24.06
C HIS A 221 -5.68 -9.52 -24.39
N VAL A 222 -6.35 -8.97 -25.41
CA VAL A 222 -6.16 -7.59 -25.87
C VAL A 222 -7.51 -6.95 -26.13
N ILE A 223 -7.74 -5.80 -25.50
CA ILE A 223 -8.95 -4.98 -25.68
C ILE A 223 -8.56 -3.60 -26.17
N SER A 224 -9.28 -3.13 -27.18
CA SER A 224 -9.23 -1.75 -27.66
C SER A 224 -10.41 -1.00 -27.07
N MET A 225 -10.13 0.04 -26.30
CA MET A 225 -11.14 0.90 -25.70
C MET A 225 -10.74 2.36 -25.95
N PRO A 226 -10.97 2.87 -27.18
CA PRO A 226 -10.54 4.19 -27.58
C PRO A 226 -11.03 5.27 -26.61
N TRP A 227 -10.15 6.20 -26.24
CA TRP A 227 -10.45 7.18 -25.17
C TRP A 227 -11.71 8.00 -25.42
N ASP A 228 -11.98 8.35 -26.68
CA ASP A 228 -13.16 9.12 -27.06
C ASP A 228 -14.47 8.33 -26.88
N ASP A 229 -14.42 7.01 -26.99
CA ASP A 229 -15.57 6.10 -26.83
C ASP A 229 -15.87 5.77 -25.36
N ILE A 230 -14.97 6.11 -24.44
CA ILE A 230 -15.18 5.92 -23.01
C ILE A 230 -16.21 6.96 -22.52
N GLU A 231 -17.31 6.46 -21.98
CA GLU A 231 -18.33 7.29 -21.33
C GLU A 231 -17.77 8.01 -20.08
N GLY A 232 -18.01 9.30 -19.95
CA GLY A 232 -17.61 10.11 -18.79
C GLY A 232 -17.70 11.60 -19.10
N ALA A 233 -18.03 12.42 -18.10
CA ALA A 233 -18.19 13.87 -18.28
C ALA A 233 -16.84 14.60 -18.45
N ASN A 234 -15.75 14.02 -17.95
CA ASN A 234 -14.41 14.57 -17.99
C ASN A 234 -13.36 13.44 -18.10
N ASP A 235 -12.10 13.81 -18.29
CA ASP A 235 -10.99 12.85 -18.45
C ASP A 235 -10.76 12.00 -17.19
N ALA A 236 -11.07 12.51 -15.99
CA ALA A 236 -10.94 11.75 -14.76
C ALA A 236 -11.98 10.62 -14.68
N GLU A 237 -13.25 10.90 -14.97
CA GLU A 237 -14.30 9.87 -15.03
C GLU A 237 -13.98 8.79 -16.08
N LYS A 238 -13.46 9.20 -17.25
CA LYS A 238 -13.04 8.25 -18.29
C LYS A 238 -11.87 7.38 -17.83
N ALA A 239 -10.85 7.99 -17.21
CA ALA A 239 -9.71 7.27 -16.63
C ALA A 239 -10.16 6.22 -15.59
N ALA A 240 -11.08 6.59 -14.70
CA ALA A 240 -11.61 5.69 -13.70
C ALA A 240 -12.33 4.47 -14.32
N ARG A 241 -13.17 4.69 -15.34
CA ARG A 241 -13.83 3.60 -16.06
C ARG A 241 -12.83 2.72 -16.84
N PHE A 242 -11.80 3.32 -17.40
CA PHE A 242 -10.75 2.59 -18.11
C PHE A 242 -9.98 1.64 -17.19
N VAL A 243 -9.54 2.13 -16.02
CA VAL A 243 -8.88 1.31 -14.99
C VAL A 243 -9.82 0.23 -14.46
N GLN A 244 -11.09 0.57 -14.20
CA GLN A 244 -12.09 -0.39 -13.78
C GLN A 244 -12.24 -1.54 -14.79
N ARG A 245 -12.30 -1.22 -16.08
CA ARG A 245 -12.35 -2.25 -17.14
C ARG A 245 -11.08 -3.09 -17.17
N ALA A 246 -9.91 -2.50 -17.00
CA ALA A 246 -8.64 -3.23 -16.98
C ALA A 246 -8.58 -4.28 -15.85
N ILE A 247 -9.06 -3.89 -14.67
CA ILE A 247 -9.16 -4.74 -13.48
C ILE A 247 -10.13 -5.91 -13.72
N GLU A 248 -11.30 -5.63 -14.30
CA GLU A 248 -12.29 -6.65 -14.63
C GLU A 248 -11.73 -7.70 -15.59
N VAL A 249 -11.04 -7.25 -16.64
CA VAL A 249 -10.45 -8.11 -17.68
C VAL A 249 -9.31 -8.96 -17.13
N ARG A 250 -8.56 -8.44 -16.15
CA ARG A 250 -7.60 -9.26 -15.41
C ARG A 250 -8.27 -10.25 -14.44
N GLY A 251 -9.50 -9.96 -14.03
CA GLY A 251 -10.25 -10.74 -13.05
C GLY A 251 -9.81 -10.48 -11.61
N VAL A 252 -9.26 -9.29 -11.33
CA VAL A 252 -8.86 -8.94 -9.95
C VAL A 252 -10.12 -8.65 -9.14
N LYS A 253 -10.40 -9.50 -8.15
CA LYS A 253 -11.49 -9.27 -7.19
C LYS A 253 -10.95 -8.43 -6.04
N ILE A 254 -11.14 -7.12 -6.13
CA ILE A 254 -10.63 -6.18 -5.14
C ILE A 254 -11.73 -5.93 -4.13
N LYS A 255 -11.44 -6.20 -2.85
CA LYS A 255 -12.34 -5.83 -1.76
C LYS A 255 -12.04 -4.36 -1.41
N ILE A 256 -12.63 -3.44 -2.16
CA ILE A 256 -12.51 -2.01 -1.87
C ILE A 256 -13.32 -1.73 -0.61
N THR A 257 -12.66 -1.31 0.45
CA THR A 257 -13.35 -0.69 1.58
C THR A 257 -13.54 0.77 1.21
N GLU A 258 -14.76 1.16 0.83
CA GLU A 258 -15.08 2.56 0.62
C GLU A 258 -15.02 3.29 1.96
N VAL A 259 -14.14 4.28 2.05
CA VAL A 259 -14.01 5.15 3.22
C VAL A 259 -14.56 6.53 2.79
N PRO A 260 -15.61 7.06 3.43
CA PRO A 260 -16.31 8.26 2.96
C PRO A 260 -15.54 9.53 3.34
N ILE A 261 -14.41 9.76 2.68
CA ILE A 261 -13.53 10.91 2.87
C ILE A 261 -13.21 11.59 1.54
N PRO A 262 -12.86 12.89 1.55
CA PRO A 262 -12.67 13.67 0.32
C PRO A 262 -11.28 13.51 -0.32
N VAL A 263 -10.44 12.64 0.24
CA VAL A 263 -9.08 12.36 -0.25
C VAL A 263 -8.96 10.89 -0.66
N PRO A 264 -8.07 10.55 -1.61
CA PRO A 264 -7.78 9.15 -1.91
C PRO A 264 -7.37 8.37 -0.66
N TYR A 265 -7.84 7.13 -0.58
CA TYR A 265 -7.58 6.22 0.54
C TYR A 265 -7.06 4.86 0.05
N GLY A 266 -6.02 4.33 0.70
CA GLY A 266 -5.37 3.07 0.33
C GLY A 266 -3.99 2.92 1.00
N SER A 267 -3.46 1.68 1.03
CA SER A 267 -2.16 1.40 1.69
C SER A 267 -0.98 2.05 0.98
N ALA A 268 -1.15 2.40 -0.30
CA ALA A 268 -0.16 3.13 -1.09
C ALA A 268 0.12 4.55 -0.56
N PHE A 269 -0.74 5.11 0.29
CA PHE A 269 -0.55 6.43 0.89
C PHE A 269 0.13 6.37 2.27
N GLU A 270 0.31 5.18 2.85
CA GLU A 270 0.81 5.03 4.22
C GLU A 270 2.22 5.61 4.43
N GLY A 271 3.03 5.64 3.37
CA GLY A 271 4.39 6.16 3.38
C GLY A 271 4.50 7.67 3.18
N GLU A 272 3.41 8.37 2.83
CA GLU A 272 3.46 9.81 2.51
C GLU A 272 3.95 10.63 3.71
N ARG A 273 4.86 11.58 3.44
CA ARG A 273 5.44 12.45 4.48
C ARG A 273 4.98 13.88 4.31
N VAL A 274 4.24 14.38 5.30
CA VAL A 274 3.86 15.80 5.36
C VAL A 274 5.00 16.63 5.94
N ARG A 275 5.74 17.31 5.07
CA ARG A 275 6.80 18.26 5.45
C ARG A 275 6.18 19.55 5.99
N LYS A 276 6.98 20.32 6.75
CA LYS A 276 6.50 21.54 7.40
C LYS A 276 5.93 22.57 6.40
N SER A 277 6.57 22.74 5.24
CA SER A 277 6.12 23.65 4.18
C SER A 277 4.72 23.33 3.64
N ASP A 278 4.37 22.04 3.63
CA ASP A 278 3.14 21.52 3.05
C ASP A 278 2.06 21.26 4.13
N MET A 279 2.40 21.52 5.40
CA MET A 279 1.56 21.23 6.56
C MET A 279 0.54 22.35 6.79
N ARG A 280 -0.73 21.98 6.93
CA ARG A 280 -1.79 22.90 7.37
C ARG A 280 -1.87 23.01 8.89
N VAL A 281 -1.80 21.88 9.59
CA VAL A 281 -1.86 21.80 11.05
C VAL A 281 -1.17 20.52 11.54
N GLU A 282 -0.58 20.55 12.73
CA GLU A 282 -0.12 19.36 13.45
C GLU A 282 -0.81 19.18 14.81
N PHE A 283 -1.01 17.92 15.21
CA PHE A 283 -1.53 17.54 16.52
C PHE A 283 -0.51 16.65 17.23
N GLY A 284 -0.17 16.99 18.47
CA GLY A 284 0.92 16.35 19.20
C GLY A 284 2.30 16.96 18.91
N GLY A 285 3.33 16.13 18.97
CA GLY A 285 4.71 16.56 18.77
C GLY A 285 5.22 17.48 19.90
N LYS A 286 5.92 18.55 19.55
CA LYS A 286 6.59 19.44 20.50
C LYS A 286 5.67 20.53 21.06
N TYR A 287 4.67 20.95 20.29
CA TYR A 287 3.90 22.18 20.54
C TYR A 287 2.46 21.93 20.97
N SER A 288 2.00 20.68 20.94
CA SER A 288 0.66 20.27 21.37
C SER A 288 0.70 18.83 21.89
N ARG A 289 -0.43 18.34 22.38
CA ARG A 289 -0.60 16.96 22.85
C ARG A 289 -1.61 16.26 21.97
N CYS A 290 -1.27 15.05 21.53
CA CYS A 290 -2.21 14.18 20.84
C CYS A 290 -2.18 12.79 21.44
N PHE A 291 -3.36 12.19 21.61
CA PHE A 291 -3.48 10.81 22.05
C PHE A 291 -4.59 10.04 21.35
N GLU A 292 -4.41 8.73 21.26
CA GLU A 292 -5.40 7.79 20.73
C GLU A 292 -5.74 6.75 21.79
N TYR A 293 -7.03 6.60 22.10
CA TYR A 293 -7.48 5.69 23.15
C TYR A 293 -8.67 4.88 22.66
N LEU A 294 -8.49 3.57 22.54
CA LEU A 294 -9.56 2.64 22.21
C LEU A 294 -9.96 1.87 23.46
N ARG A 295 -11.28 1.80 23.71
CA ARG A 295 -11.84 1.06 24.85
C ARG A 295 -13.08 0.27 24.46
N MET A 296 -13.22 -0.89 25.08
CA MET A 296 -14.43 -1.66 25.07
C MET A 296 -15.47 -0.98 26.00
N VAL A 297 -16.72 -0.97 25.54
CA VAL A 297 -17.88 -0.53 26.33
C VAL A 297 -19.02 -1.51 26.12
N ASP A 298 -20.02 -1.45 27.01
CA ASP A 298 -21.22 -2.26 26.86
C ASP A 298 -21.99 -1.91 25.58
N MET A 299 -22.66 -2.90 25.00
CA MET A 299 -23.39 -2.78 23.74
C MET A 299 -24.46 -1.68 23.75
N ASP A 300 -25.01 -1.37 24.92
CA ASP A 300 -26.04 -0.35 25.13
C ASP A 300 -25.46 1.05 25.40
N ALA A 301 -24.16 1.13 25.71
CA ALA A 301 -23.47 2.39 25.97
C ALA A 301 -22.85 3.02 24.69
N VAL A 302 -22.96 2.32 23.55
CA VAL A 302 -22.39 2.76 22.27
C VAL A 302 -23.45 2.82 21.16
N GLU A 303 -23.40 3.89 20.38
CA GLU A 303 -24.20 4.09 19.18
C GLU A 303 -23.32 3.87 17.95
N ASP A 304 -23.71 2.92 17.11
CA ASP A 304 -22.92 2.58 15.92
C ASP A 304 -22.93 3.73 14.91
N HIS A 305 -21.78 3.96 14.27
CA HIS A 305 -21.52 5.06 13.33
C HIS A 305 -21.71 6.47 13.91
N LYS A 306 -21.60 6.61 15.24
CA LYS A 306 -21.63 7.93 15.87
C LYS A 306 -20.24 8.56 15.89
N ILE A 307 -20.10 9.67 15.18
CA ILE A 307 -18.86 10.46 15.13
C ILE A 307 -19.14 11.85 15.69
N GLU A 308 -18.46 12.21 16.78
CA GLU A 308 -18.64 13.49 17.47
C GLU A 308 -17.34 14.30 17.46
N ILE A 309 -17.45 15.61 17.20
CA ILE A 309 -16.35 16.57 17.34
C ILE A 309 -16.62 17.42 18.57
N LEU A 310 -15.78 17.26 19.60
CA LEU A 310 -15.93 17.89 20.91
C LEU A 310 -14.85 18.96 21.09
N GLY A 311 -15.14 20.17 20.65
CA GLY A 311 -14.23 21.32 20.74
C GLY A 311 -14.12 22.10 19.43
N PRO A 312 -13.21 23.09 19.37
CA PRO A 312 -12.99 23.90 18.18
C PRO A 312 -12.38 23.09 17.03
N SER A 313 -12.70 23.49 15.79
CA SER A 313 -11.99 23.01 14.59
C SER A 313 -10.61 23.67 14.48
N PHE A 314 -9.78 23.23 13.52
CA PHE A 314 -8.46 23.83 13.25
C PHE A 314 -8.51 25.01 12.26
N GLU A 315 -9.70 25.45 11.84
CA GLU A 315 -9.87 26.54 10.87
C GLU A 315 -9.19 27.84 11.32
N ASP A 316 -9.34 28.20 12.59
CA ASP A 316 -8.74 29.40 13.20
C ASP A 316 -7.27 29.21 13.63
N VAL A 317 -6.73 27.98 13.53
CA VAL A 317 -5.33 27.71 13.82
C VAL A 317 -4.50 28.24 12.64
N PRO A 318 -3.48 29.09 12.87
CA PRO A 318 -2.60 29.56 11.80
C PRO A 318 -2.02 28.42 10.98
N GLU A 319 -1.71 28.67 9.71
CA GLU A 319 -0.97 27.69 8.89
C GLU A 319 0.32 27.27 9.58
N GLU A 320 0.66 25.99 9.44
CA GLU A 320 1.78 25.34 10.15
C GLU A 320 1.66 25.39 11.69
N GLY A 321 0.48 25.72 12.23
CA GLY A 321 0.20 25.76 13.65
C GLY A 321 -0.01 24.37 14.26
N ALA A 322 -0.16 24.35 15.58
CA ALA A 322 -0.36 23.14 16.36
C ALA A 322 -1.62 23.23 17.23
N MET A 323 -2.27 22.09 17.47
CA MET A 323 -3.50 21.99 18.26
C MET A 323 -3.56 20.67 19.03
N ASP A 324 -4.15 20.67 20.22
CA ASP A 324 -4.38 19.44 20.97
C ASP A 324 -5.50 18.61 20.34
N MET A 325 -5.37 17.27 20.34
CA MET A 325 -6.41 16.37 19.81
C MET A 325 -6.40 15.01 20.49
N ALA A 326 -7.58 14.48 20.79
CA ALA A 326 -7.76 13.08 21.15
C ALA A 326 -8.58 12.35 20.09
N ILE A 327 -8.17 11.12 19.76
CA ILE A 327 -9.01 10.15 19.05
C ILE A 327 -9.49 9.11 20.07
N LEU A 328 -10.70 9.29 20.59
CA LEU A 328 -11.33 8.34 21.50
C LEU A 328 -12.25 7.42 20.69
N VAL A 329 -11.97 6.12 20.76
CA VAL A 329 -12.73 5.08 20.05
C VAL A 329 -13.41 4.19 21.08
N GLU A 330 -14.73 4.11 21.03
CA GLU A 330 -15.54 3.23 21.85
C GLU A 330 -16.07 2.10 20.97
N VAL A 331 -15.73 0.85 21.32
CA VAL A 331 -16.13 -0.33 20.55
C VAL A 331 -16.95 -1.28 21.41
N ALA A 332 -17.91 -1.96 20.79
CA ALA A 332 -18.62 -3.06 21.41
C ALA A 332 -18.74 -4.23 20.44
N GLY A 333 -18.73 -5.45 20.97
CA GLY A 333 -18.92 -6.65 20.17
C GLY A 333 -19.04 -7.91 21.01
N ARG A 334 -19.79 -8.90 20.53
CA ARG A 334 -20.04 -10.16 21.28
C ARG A 334 -18.77 -10.96 21.54
N LYS A 335 -17.79 -10.84 20.64
CA LYS A 335 -16.48 -11.51 20.75
C LYS A 335 -15.39 -10.54 21.19
N MET A 336 -15.70 -9.27 21.41
CA MET A 336 -14.74 -8.27 21.88
C MET A 336 -14.34 -8.59 23.33
N GLN A 337 -13.07 -8.37 23.64
CA GLN A 337 -12.48 -8.56 24.97
C GLN A 337 -11.55 -7.39 25.26
N GLU A 338 -11.35 -7.04 26.54
CA GLU A 338 -10.41 -5.98 26.94
C GLU A 338 -8.99 -6.25 26.42
N ASP A 339 -8.60 -7.52 26.28
CA ASP A 339 -7.30 -7.94 25.75
C ASP A 339 -7.10 -7.59 24.27
N PHE A 340 -8.18 -7.30 23.54
CA PHE A 340 -8.11 -6.89 22.13
C PHE A 340 -7.96 -5.38 21.97
N GLU A 341 -8.21 -4.59 23.02
CA GLU A 341 -8.12 -3.12 22.93
C GLU A 341 -6.77 -2.62 22.38
N PRO A 342 -5.60 -3.09 22.87
CA PRO A 342 -4.32 -2.59 22.39
C PRO A 342 -4.04 -2.99 20.93
N VAL A 343 -4.55 -4.16 20.51
CA VAL A 343 -4.40 -4.67 19.16
C VAL A 343 -5.12 -3.77 18.18
N LEU A 344 -6.37 -3.41 18.49
CA LEU A 344 -7.21 -2.52 17.67
C LEU A 344 -6.73 -1.07 17.74
N GLU A 345 -6.31 -0.59 18.93
CA GLU A 345 -5.78 0.77 19.13
C GLU A 345 -4.60 1.05 18.21
N ARG A 346 -3.68 0.08 18.06
CA ARG A 346 -2.54 0.22 17.16
C ARG A 346 -2.91 0.36 15.69
N GLN A 347 -4.07 -0.16 15.27
CA GLN A 347 -4.48 -0.09 13.88
C GLN A 347 -4.86 1.34 13.46
N ILE A 348 -5.19 2.22 14.42
CA ILE A 348 -5.46 3.64 14.15
C ILE A 348 -4.29 4.27 13.39
N HIS A 349 -3.04 3.92 13.73
CA HIS A 349 -1.86 4.34 12.99
C HIS A 349 -1.94 4.01 11.49
N TYR A 350 -2.23 2.76 11.13
CA TYR A 350 -2.31 2.32 9.74
C TYR A 350 -3.54 2.90 9.04
N PHE A 351 -4.67 2.93 9.75
CA PHE A 351 -5.93 3.43 9.20
C PHE A 351 -5.82 4.89 8.81
N VAL A 352 -5.26 5.73 9.68
CA VAL A 352 -5.11 7.16 9.44
C VAL A 352 -4.08 7.46 8.35
N ASN A 353 -2.94 6.74 8.33
CA ASN A 353 -1.93 6.88 7.27
C ASN A 353 -2.43 6.40 5.89
N GLY A 354 -3.49 5.60 5.82
CA GLY A 354 -4.11 5.22 4.55
C GLY A 354 -4.74 6.39 3.78
N ALA A 355 -4.93 7.56 4.39
CA ALA A 355 -5.48 8.74 3.73
C ALA A 355 -4.37 9.63 3.14
N SER A 356 -4.45 9.93 1.84
CA SER A 356 -3.46 10.79 1.17
C SER A 356 -3.41 12.18 1.79
N GLY A 357 -2.19 12.68 2.01
CA GLY A 357 -1.91 13.97 2.65
C GLY A 357 -2.03 13.97 4.17
N ILE A 358 -2.19 12.80 4.81
CA ILE A 358 -2.23 12.64 6.26
C ILE A 358 -1.03 11.81 6.71
N GLN A 359 -0.32 12.27 7.73
CA GLN A 359 0.77 11.53 8.36
C GLN A 359 0.45 11.31 9.84
N HIS A 360 0.52 10.06 10.30
CA HIS A 360 0.36 9.68 11.70
C HIS A 360 1.58 8.88 12.18
N ILE A 361 2.23 9.32 13.25
CA ILE A 361 3.31 8.57 13.91
C ILE A 361 3.10 8.53 15.43
N GLY A 362 3.81 7.64 16.10
CA GLY A 362 3.61 7.40 17.53
C GLY A 362 2.41 6.48 17.80
N GLN A 363 1.94 6.52 19.04
CA GLN A 363 0.85 5.70 19.58
C GLN A 363 0.41 6.24 20.94
N ARG A 364 -0.71 5.74 21.51
CA ARG A 364 -1.15 6.07 22.88
C ARG A 364 -1.13 7.58 23.13
N ASP A 365 -0.45 8.07 24.17
CA ASP A 365 -0.37 9.49 24.54
C ASP A 365 0.78 10.29 23.93
N ILE A 366 1.46 9.69 22.95
CA ILE A 366 2.55 10.31 22.18
C ILE A 366 2.28 10.27 20.68
N ALA A 367 1.01 10.15 20.29
CA ALA A 367 0.61 10.25 18.88
C ALA A 367 0.99 11.65 18.33
N TRP A 368 1.35 11.68 17.05
CA TRP A 368 1.69 12.90 16.33
C TRP A 368 1.16 12.81 14.91
N ILE A 369 0.24 13.72 14.57
CA ILE A 369 -0.52 13.70 13.32
C ILE A 369 -0.31 15.02 12.59
N ARG A 370 -0.17 14.96 11.26
CA ARG A 370 -0.09 16.11 10.37
C ARG A 370 -1.11 16.00 9.25
N ILE A 371 -1.70 17.13 8.90
CA ILE A 371 -2.61 17.27 7.75
C ILE A 371 -1.95 18.22 6.74
N SER A 372 -1.89 17.83 5.48
CA SER A 372 -1.37 18.70 4.40
C SER A 372 -2.36 19.77 3.98
N LYS A 373 -1.86 20.87 3.39
CA LYS A 373 -2.69 21.93 2.78
C LYS A 373 -3.60 21.35 1.69
N ALA A 374 -3.04 20.51 0.81
CA ALA A 374 -3.78 19.86 -0.27
C ALA A 374 -4.94 18.95 0.21
N ALA A 375 -4.79 18.28 1.36
CA ALA A 375 -5.88 17.48 1.93
C ALA A 375 -7.04 18.36 2.40
N VAL A 376 -6.73 19.48 3.07
CA VAL A 376 -7.74 20.45 3.52
C VAL A 376 -8.43 21.16 2.36
N ASP A 377 -7.68 21.51 1.31
CA ASP A 377 -8.26 22.12 0.08
C ASP A 377 -9.28 21.20 -0.60
N LYS A 378 -9.09 19.88 -0.49
CA LYS A 378 -10.05 18.87 -0.97
C LYS A 378 -11.25 18.69 -0.03
N GLY A 379 -11.20 19.27 1.18
CA GLY A 379 -12.28 19.24 2.17
C GLY A 379 -12.01 18.32 3.38
N PHE A 380 -10.79 17.79 3.53
CA PHE A 380 -10.46 16.95 4.69
C PHE A 380 -10.55 17.77 5.99
N ASN A 381 -11.10 17.16 7.04
CA ASN A 381 -11.42 17.81 8.32
C ASN A 381 -11.45 16.78 9.46
N LEU A 382 -11.66 17.21 10.70
CA LEU A 382 -11.61 16.35 11.89
C LEU A 382 -12.59 15.16 11.85
N LYS A 383 -13.78 15.32 11.26
CA LYS A 383 -14.78 14.25 11.16
C LYS A 383 -14.26 13.04 10.38
N HIS A 384 -13.42 13.27 9.39
CA HIS A 384 -12.91 12.22 8.52
C HIS A 384 -11.98 11.24 9.26
N PHE A 385 -11.33 11.62 10.36
CA PHE A 385 -10.63 10.65 11.21
C PHE A 385 -11.60 9.61 11.79
N GLY A 386 -12.78 10.05 12.23
CA GLY A 386 -13.84 9.17 12.72
C GLY A 386 -14.38 8.25 11.63
N GLU A 387 -14.62 8.77 10.42
CA GLU A 387 -15.10 7.97 9.28
C GLU A 387 -14.08 6.89 8.88
N ILE A 388 -12.78 7.23 8.87
CA ILE A 388 -11.68 6.28 8.61
C ILE A 388 -11.67 5.17 9.65
N VAL A 389 -11.62 5.52 10.93
CA VAL A 389 -11.52 4.55 12.02
C VAL A 389 -12.75 3.64 12.06
N TYR A 390 -13.94 4.21 11.89
CA TYR A 390 -15.20 3.46 11.81
C TYR A 390 -15.19 2.44 10.65
N ALA A 391 -14.93 2.90 9.42
CA ALA A 391 -14.99 2.06 8.24
C ALA A 391 -13.96 0.92 8.29
N ARG A 392 -12.74 1.20 8.76
CA ARG A 392 -11.66 0.21 8.79
C ARG A 392 -11.77 -0.79 9.94
N LEU A 393 -12.22 -0.37 11.13
CA LEU A 393 -12.50 -1.33 12.21
C LEU A 393 -13.58 -2.34 11.80
N HIS A 394 -14.66 -1.90 11.15
CA HIS A 394 -15.69 -2.79 10.63
C HIS A 394 -15.17 -3.70 9.50
N ALA A 395 -14.40 -3.15 8.56
CA ALA A 395 -13.89 -3.92 7.43
C ALA A 395 -12.91 -5.03 7.82
N ASP A 396 -12.01 -4.73 8.75
CA ASP A 396 -10.90 -5.63 9.12
C ASP A 396 -11.22 -6.49 10.35
N PHE A 397 -12.05 -5.97 11.27
CA PHE A 397 -12.35 -6.59 12.56
C PHE A 397 -13.84 -6.83 12.81
N GLY A 398 -14.70 -6.77 11.77
CA GLY A 398 -16.15 -6.99 11.89
C GLY A 398 -16.58 -8.38 12.38
N ALA A 399 -15.65 -9.32 12.53
CA ALA A 399 -15.91 -10.59 13.21
C ALA A 399 -15.92 -10.47 14.75
N ILE A 400 -15.39 -9.36 15.27
CA ILE A 400 -15.14 -9.09 16.70
C ILE A 400 -15.85 -7.82 17.13
N VAL A 401 -15.80 -6.77 16.30
CA VAL A 401 -16.40 -5.47 16.55
C VAL A 401 -17.76 -5.41 15.86
N ASP A 402 -18.82 -5.21 16.65
CA ASP A 402 -20.20 -5.08 16.15
C ASP A 402 -20.64 -3.61 16.06
N LYS A 403 -20.13 -2.74 16.93
CA LYS A 403 -20.44 -1.30 16.96
C LYS A 403 -19.19 -0.46 17.21
N VAL A 404 -19.12 0.70 16.54
CA VAL A 404 -18.03 1.67 16.71
C VAL A 404 -18.59 3.09 16.83
N GLN A 405 -18.13 3.80 17.85
CA GLN A 405 -18.35 5.23 18.08
C GLN A 405 -16.99 5.93 18.21
N VAL A 406 -16.84 7.08 17.56
CA VAL A 406 -15.59 7.84 17.58
C VAL A 406 -15.84 9.27 18.06
N LYS A 407 -15.02 9.74 19.00
CA LYS A 407 -15.04 11.12 19.49
C LYS A 407 -13.69 11.75 19.20
N ILE A 408 -13.70 12.83 18.44
CA ILE A 408 -12.51 13.66 18.22
C ILE A 408 -12.60 14.83 19.17
N ILE A 409 -11.67 14.93 20.12
CA ILE A 409 -11.74 15.90 21.22
C ILE A 409 -10.62 16.92 21.04
N THR A 410 -11.00 18.18 20.88
CA THR A 410 -10.09 19.33 20.79
C THR A 410 -10.39 20.38 21.87
N ASP A 411 -11.48 20.19 22.65
CA ASP A 411 -11.76 20.98 23.83
C ASP A 411 -10.67 20.75 24.91
N PRO A 412 -10.00 21.80 25.41
CA PRO A 412 -8.88 21.63 26.33
C PRO A 412 -9.23 20.92 27.65
N ALA A 413 -10.43 21.15 28.19
CA ALA A 413 -10.82 20.57 29.48
C ALA A 413 -11.16 19.09 29.33
N LEU A 414 -11.96 18.74 28.32
CA LEU A 414 -12.27 17.35 28.00
C LEU A 414 -11.02 16.58 27.56
N HIS A 415 -10.12 17.21 26.79
CA HIS A 415 -8.87 16.60 26.38
C HIS A 415 -8.01 16.23 27.61
N ALA A 416 -7.86 17.12 28.58
CA ALA A 416 -7.11 16.85 29.81
C ALA A 416 -7.76 15.72 30.64
N GLU A 417 -9.08 15.74 30.81
CA GLU A 417 -9.82 14.71 31.54
C GLU A 417 -9.63 13.32 30.91
N TRP A 418 -9.77 13.22 29.59
CA TRP A 418 -9.64 11.95 28.89
C TRP A 418 -8.20 11.46 28.81
N LEU A 419 -7.21 12.36 28.76
CA LEU A 419 -5.80 12.00 28.81
C LEU A 419 -5.45 11.29 30.12
N ASP A 420 -5.97 11.77 31.26
CA ASP A 420 -5.75 11.12 32.56
C ASP A 420 -6.38 9.72 32.61
N LYS A 421 -7.60 9.57 32.08
CA LYS A 421 -8.26 8.26 31.95
C LYS A 421 -7.48 7.30 31.05
N ALA A 422 -7.02 7.78 29.90
CA ALA A 422 -6.24 7.00 28.96
C ALA A 422 -4.92 6.52 29.60
N ARG A 423 -4.20 7.42 30.29
CA ARG A 423 -2.96 7.06 31.02
C ARG A 423 -3.20 6.05 32.12
N ALA A 424 -4.31 6.15 32.86
CA ALA A 424 -4.66 5.14 33.85
C ALA A 424 -4.87 3.75 33.21
N ALA A 425 -5.57 3.70 32.07
CA ALA A 425 -5.76 2.46 31.30
C ALA A 425 -4.43 1.91 30.75
N TYR A 426 -3.58 2.76 30.18
CA TYR A 426 -2.25 2.33 29.69
C TYR A 426 -1.38 1.79 30.83
N ASN A 427 -1.40 2.42 32.00
CA ASN A 427 -0.68 1.94 33.18
C ASN A 427 -1.20 0.57 33.64
N TYR A 428 -2.52 0.39 33.67
CA TYR A 428 -3.14 -0.91 34.00
C TYR A 428 -2.71 -2.00 33.01
N ARG A 429 -2.78 -1.72 31.69
CA ARG A 429 -2.32 -2.62 30.62
C ARG A 429 -0.84 -3.00 30.81
N ASN A 430 0.02 -2.03 31.12
CA ASN A 430 1.44 -2.27 31.37
C ASN A 430 1.67 -3.14 32.64
N GLN A 431 0.89 -2.94 33.70
CA GLN A 431 1.00 -3.72 34.94
C GLN A 431 0.60 -5.19 34.77
N ARG A 432 -0.38 -5.48 33.90
CA ARG A 432 -0.77 -6.87 33.59
C ARG A 432 0.38 -7.68 32.98
N LEU A 433 1.25 -7.03 32.21
CA LEU A 433 2.45 -7.65 31.64
C LEU A 433 3.53 -7.90 32.70
N ALA A 434 3.66 -7.00 33.69
CA ALA A 434 4.77 -7.02 34.66
C ALA A 434 4.82 -8.27 35.55
N ALA A 435 3.76 -9.09 35.57
CA ALA A 435 3.72 -10.36 36.30
C ALA A 435 4.21 -11.57 35.49
N MET A 436 4.51 -11.40 34.20
CA MET A 436 4.95 -12.47 33.30
C MET A 436 6.46 -12.38 33.05
N THR A 437 7.15 -13.52 33.09
CA THR A 437 8.59 -13.61 32.75
C THR A 437 8.80 -14.44 31.49
N ASP A 438 9.95 -14.27 30.86
CA ASP A 438 10.32 -15.01 29.66
C ASP A 438 10.46 -16.52 29.94
N GLU A 439 10.80 -16.93 31.17
CA GLU A 439 10.86 -18.34 31.59
C GLU A 439 9.48 -18.97 31.80
N ALA A 440 8.47 -18.17 32.15
CA ALA A 440 7.12 -18.65 32.42
C ALA A 440 6.31 -19.01 31.16
N VAL A 441 6.85 -18.69 29.98
CA VAL A 441 6.21 -18.98 28.68
C VAL A 441 7.06 -19.91 27.83
N ASP A 442 6.37 -20.75 27.03
CA ASP A 442 6.99 -21.68 26.08
C ASP A 442 7.04 -21.13 24.64
N GLU A 443 6.46 -19.95 24.42
CA GLU A 443 6.37 -19.31 23.11
C GLU A 443 6.64 -17.82 23.19
N PHE A 444 7.35 -17.31 22.18
CA PHE A 444 7.44 -15.88 21.85
C PHE A 444 6.56 -15.60 20.63
N TYR A 445 6.48 -14.33 20.23
CA TYR A 445 5.78 -13.95 19.02
C TYR A 445 6.68 -13.12 18.11
N SER A 446 6.64 -13.40 16.81
CA SER A 446 7.16 -12.45 15.83
C SER A 446 6.17 -11.31 15.62
N CYS A 447 6.66 -10.17 15.13
CA CYS A 447 5.83 -9.10 14.60
C CYS A 447 6.50 -8.53 13.34
N THR A 448 5.80 -8.62 12.22
CA THR A 448 6.23 -8.15 10.90
C THR A 448 5.51 -6.90 10.43
N LEU A 449 4.74 -6.25 11.32
CA LEU A 449 3.94 -5.05 10.99
C LEU A 449 4.76 -3.91 10.38
N CYS A 450 6.01 -3.73 10.82
CA CYS A 450 6.89 -2.67 10.32
C CYS A 450 7.59 -3.02 8.99
N GLN A 451 7.38 -4.22 8.44
CA GLN A 451 7.96 -4.60 7.14
C GLN A 451 7.39 -3.82 5.96
N SER A 452 6.33 -3.02 6.18
CA SER A 452 5.85 -2.04 5.21
C SER A 452 6.90 -0.98 4.86
N PHE A 453 7.79 -0.62 5.80
CA PHE A 453 8.87 0.35 5.58
C PHE A 453 10.27 -0.15 5.97
N ALA A 454 10.36 -1.27 6.71
CA ALA A 454 11.61 -1.90 7.12
C ALA A 454 11.59 -3.40 6.75
N PRO A 455 11.88 -3.76 5.49
CA PRO A 455 11.58 -5.08 4.92
C PRO A 455 12.15 -6.27 5.68
N ASP A 456 13.41 -6.18 6.12
CA ASP A 456 14.11 -7.26 6.81
C ASP A 456 13.90 -7.21 8.34
N HIS A 457 13.13 -6.25 8.84
CA HIS A 457 12.90 -6.09 10.27
C HIS A 457 11.84 -7.07 10.79
N ILE A 458 12.20 -7.82 11.81
CA ILE A 458 11.28 -8.66 12.57
C ILE A 458 11.47 -8.34 14.06
N CYS A 459 10.40 -7.93 14.74
CA CYS A 459 10.40 -7.89 16.19
C CYS A 459 10.15 -9.32 16.73
N VAL A 460 10.99 -9.77 17.67
CA VAL A 460 10.67 -10.91 18.54
C VAL A 460 10.20 -10.34 19.87
N VAL A 461 8.94 -10.59 20.20
CA VAL A 461 8.27 -10.05 21.38
C VAL A 461 8.15 -11.16 22.43
N SER A 462 8.67 -10.89 23.61
CA SER A 462 8.58 -11.75 24.80
C SER A 462 7.91 -10.99 25.95
N PRO A 463 7.48 -11.67 27.03
CA PRO A 463 6.92 -11.00 28.20
C PRO A 463 7.78 -9.85 28.74
N GLU A 464 9.10 -10.02 28.79
CA GLU A 464 10.04 -9.04 29.35
C GLU A 464 10.68 -8.15 28.29
N ARG A 465 10.44 -8.41 27.00
CA ARG A 465 10.89 -7.60 25.86
C ARG A 465 9.72 -7.20 24.97
N LEU A 466 9.15 -6.03 25.25
CA LEU A 466 8.12 -5.42 24.41
C LEU A 466 8.65 -5.15 23.00
N GLY A 467 7.72 -5.05 22.04
CA GLY A 467 8.04 -4.53 20.72
C GLY A 467 8.60 -3.12 20.84
N LEU A 468 9.62 -2.80 20.04
CA LEU A 468 10.36 -1.53 20.14
C LEU A 468 9.51 -0.28 19.91
N CYS A 469 8.35 -0.42 19.29
CA CYS A 469 7.38 0.67 19.19
C CYS A 469 6.83 1.07 20.57
N GLY A 470 6.73 0.13 21.51
CA GLY A 470 6.09 0.27 22.83
C GLY A 470 4.58 0.02 22.83
N ALA A 471 3.95 -0.20 21.67
CA ALA A 471 2.51 -0.42 21.57
C ALA A 471 2.13 -1.89 21.75
N TYR A 472 2.99 -2.80 21.29
CA TYR A 472 2.73 -4.25 21.30
C TYR A 472 3.59 -4.93 22.34
N ASN A 473 2.93 -5.63 23.25
CA ASN A 473 3.54 -6.58 24.17
C ASN A 473 3.21 -8.03 23.75
N TRP A 474 3.66 -9.00 24.54
CA TRP A 474 3.46 -10.43 24.26
C TRP A 474 1.98 -10.83 24.21
N LEU A 475 1.14 -10.32 25.12
CA LEU A 475 -0.30 -10.57 25.14
C LEU A 475 -0.98 -10.00 23.90
N ASP A 476 -0.58 -8.82 23.46
CA ASP A 476 -1.12 -8.18 22.25
C ASP A 476 -0.81 -9.01 21.00
N CYS A 477 0.41 -9.55 20.91
CA CYS A 477 0.80 -10.41 19.78
C CYS A 477 0.03 -11.73 19.78
N LYS A 478 -0.20 -12.30 20.97
CA LYS A 478 -1.03 -13.50 21.15
C LYS A 478 -2.48 -13.23 20.75
N ALA A 479 -3.06 -12.12 21.20
CA ALA A 479 -4.40 -11.69 20.81
C ALA A 479 -4.50 -11.47 19.30
N SER A 480 -3.54 -10.76 18.70
CA SER A 480 -3.48 -10.52 17.25
C SER A 480 -3.49 -11.84 16.44
N TYR A 481 -2.71 -12.84 16.87
CA TYR A 481 -2.74 -14.17 16.25
C TYR A 481 -4.08 -14.90 16.41
N GLN A 482 -4.75 -14.78 17.56
CA GLN A 482 -6.08 -15.35 17.79
C GLN A 482 -7.14 -14.70 16.89
N ILE A 483 -7.03 -13.39 16.65
CA ILE A 483 -7.91 -12.63 15.77
C ILE A 483 -7.69 -13.03 14.31
N ASN A 484 -6.42 -13.07 13.89
CA ASN A 484 -6.03 -13.38 12.52
C ASN A 484 -4.79 -14.32 12.51
N PRO A 485 -4.99 -15.65 12.36
CA PRO A 485 -3.90 -16.60 12.32
C PRO A 485 -2.94 -16.42 11.13
N THR A 486 -3.38 -15.75 10.06
CA THR A 486 -2.56 -15.38 8.89
C THR A 486 -1.99 -13.96 9.00
N GLY A 487 -2.14 -13.32 10.16
CA GLY A 487 -1.68 -11.97 10.41
C GLY A 487 -0.17 -11.85 10.64
N PRO A 488 0.29 -10.62 10.95
CA PRO A 488 1.72 -10.29 11.08
C PRO A 488 2.36 -10.81 12.38
N ASN A 489 1.56 -11.33 13.30
CA ASN A 489 2.03 -11.90 14.56
C ASN A 489 1.95 -13.42 14.50
N GLN A 490 3.10 -14.08 14.55
CA GLN A 490 3.17 -15.54 14.46
C GLN A 490 3.85 -16.12 15.72
N PRO A 491 3.32 -17.22 16.29
CA PRO A 491 3.91 -17.85 17.45
C PRO A 491 5.25 -18.50 17.09
N ILE A 492 6.26 -18.26 17.92
CA ILE A 492 7.56 -18.91 17.85
C ILE A 492 7.71 -19.76 19.10
N LYS A 493 7.60 -21.09 18.97
CA LYS A 493 7.91 -21.98 20.09
C LYS A 493 9.37 -21.80 20.49
N LYS A 494 9.66 -21.69 21.79
CA LYS A 494 11.04 -21.59 22.27
C LYS A 494 11.77 -22.90 21.96
N GLY A 495 12.81 -22.80 21.14
CA GLY A 495 13.71 -23.91 20.84
C GLY A 495 14.69 -24.13 21.97
N ARG A 496 15.79 -24.82 21.67
CA ARG A 496 16.83 -25.06 22.67
C ARG A 496 17.64 -23.79 22.86
N ALA A 497 17.76 -23.33 24.10
CA ALA A 497 18.67 -22.25 24.44
C ALA A 497 20.12 -22.67 24.13
N LEU A 498 20.77 -21.95 23.21
CA LEU A 498 22.20 -22.07 22.96
C LEU A 498 22.99 -21.24 23.97
N ASN A 499 22.40 -20.11 24.42
CA ASN A 499 22.92 -19.29 25.50
C ASN A 499 21.77 -18.52 26.16
N GLU A 500 21.40 -18.92 27.38
CA GLU A 500 20.32 -18.30 28.16
C GLU A 500 20.64 -16.86 28.55
N TRP A 501 21.91 -16.56 28.91
CA TRP A 501 22.31 -15.22 29.34
C TRP A 501 22.17 -14.17 28.23
N THR A 502 22.48 -14.56 26.99
CA THR A 502 22.31 -13.67 25.83
C THR A 502 20.97 -13.85 25.12
N GLY A 503 20.10 -14.74 25.59
CA GLY A 503 18.80 -15.02 24.98
C GLY A 503 18.87 -15.60 23.57
N VAL A 504 19.89 -16.42 23.27
CA VAL A 504 20.08 -17.03 21.93
C VAL A 504 19.48 -18.43 21.92
N PHE A 505 18.53 -18.66 21.03
CA PHE A 505 17.90 -19.96 20.79
C PHE A 505 18.31 -20.48 19.42
N ASP A 506 18.17 -21.79 19.18
CA ASP A 506 18.54 -22.36 17.88
C ASP A 506 17.57 -22.02 16.75
N ASN A 507 16.37 -21.57 17.08
CA ASN A 507 15.27 -21.29 16.15
C ASN A 507 14.75 -19.83 16.19
N VAL A 508 15.37 -18.97 17.01
CA VAL A 508 15.10 -17.53 17.16
C VAL A 508 16.42 -16.80 16.99
#